data_AF-A0A1G2L629-F1
#
_entry.id   AF-A0A1G2L629-F1
#
_cell.length_a   1.000
_cell.length_b   1.000
_cell.length_c   1.000
_cell.angle_alpha   90.00
_cell.angle_beta   90.00
_cell.angle_gamma   90.00
#
_symmetry.space_group_name_H-M   'P 1'
#
loop_
_entity.id
_entity.type
_entity.pdbx_description
1 polymer ?
#
loop_
_entity_poly.entity_id
_entity_poly.type
_entity_poly.pdbx_seq_one_letter_code
_entity_poly.pdbx_strand_id
1 'polypeptide(L)'
;MLNGNQKFDFNDLFIFEMANNHQGLKEHGLKIINAMADIADRQGVRAAVKLQFRDLDTFIHPDWRESKDNKHIPRFLSTRLTDEEFGALVEETKRRGMVSICTPFDEPSVDRIERLGIEVVKIGSCSAHDWPLLERVAAAGKPVICSTGGLTVRDIDKIVSFFQKRAVHFALMHCVAMYPAPNNKLHLNQIEIMRTRYPGITIGFSTHEDPSNMNAIRVAYAKGARIFEKHVGFPTDEISLNAYSATPQQAEAWIGAYKEAAEACGHEGERTIEEKEIADLKSLMRGVYAKEEISKGSVITREKVFFAMPLQEGQLVSGRWAEGLVADRDYEVNEGVSSALRPERPSKKDIVYHSIHAVKGMLNMARIPLNHDFAVELSHHYGIDRFHETGCTIVECFNREYAKKLIVQLPGQWNPEHFHKRKDETFHVLAGLLEVQVNGRRKALEPGDTLWVPRGVVHGFGTATGSIFEEISTTSHADDSFYADRHIAALPREDRKTRLLNWGQHQMEDITEEELAGGV
;
A
#
# COMPACT_ATOMS: atom_id res chain seq x y z
N MET A 1 -10.46 -22.42 -17.77
CA MET A 1 -9.10 -22.35 -18.38
C MET A 1 -8.64 -20.91 -18.29
N LEU A 2 -7.62 -20.63 -17.47
CA LEU A 2 -7.00 -19.30 -17.39
C LEU A 2 -6.17 -19.07 -18.67
N ASN A 3 -6.36 -17.94 -19.33
CA ASN A 3 -5.53 -17.52 -20.46
C ASN A 3 -4.06 -17.48 -20.03
N GLY A 4 -3.17 -18.02 -20.88
CA GLY A 4 -1.80 -18.47 -20.56
C GLY A 4 -0.76 -17.42 -20.17
N ASN A 5 -1.12 -16.35 -19.46
CA ASN A 5 -0.16 -15.41 -18.87
C ASN A 5 -0.62 -14.73 -17.56
N GLN A 6 -1.78 -15.10 -16.99
CA GLN A 6 -2.27 -14.50 -15.75
C GLN A 6 -1.94 -15.38 -14.56
N LYS A 7 -1.07 -14.90 -13.66
CA LYS A 7 -0.79 -15.56 -12.37
C LYS A 7 -2.07 -15.62 -11.54
N PHE A 8 -2.19 -16.63 -10.67
CA PHE A 8 -3.32 -16.76 -9.75
C PHE A 8 -3.42 -15.52 -8.85
N ASP A 9 -4.56 -14.84 -8.83
CA ASP A 9 -4.77 -13.72 -7.93
C ASP A 9 -5.11 -14.24 -6.53
N PHE A 10 -4.36 -13.83 -5.52
CA PHE A 10 -4.61 -14.20 -4.13
C PHE A 10 -5.55 -13.23 -3.41
N ASN A 11 -5.78 -12.02 -3.94
CA ASN A 11 -6.48 -10.97 -3.22
C ASN A 11 -8.00 -11.19 -3.15
N ASP A 12 -8.60 -10.81 -2.03
CA ASP A 12 -10.03 -10.93 -1.74
C ASP A 12 -10.58 -12.37 -1.87
N LEU A 13 -9.78 -13.34 -1.40
CA LEU A 13 -10.13 -14.76 -1.38
C LEU A 13 -10.55 -15.23 0.01
N PHE A 14 -11.76 -15.78 0.11
CA PHE A 14 -12.26 -16.49 1.29
C PHE A 14 -12.01 -17.98 1.18
N ILE A 15 -11.34 -18.56 2.17
CA ILE A 15 -11.03 -19.99 2.23
C ILE A 15 -11.84 -20.62 3.35
N PHE A 16 -12.79 -21.46 2.96
CA PHE A 16 -13.57 -22.28 3.86
C PHE A 16 -12.83 -23.59 4.12
N GLU A 17 -12.17 -23.66 5.27
CA GLU A 17 -11.39 -24.83 5.67
C GLU A 17 -12.33 -25.92 6.19
N MET A 18 -12.50 -26.97 5.38
CA MET A 18 -13.31 -28.12 5.79
C MET A 18 -12.55 -29.02 6.77
N ALA A 19 -11.22 -29.09 6.67
CA ALA A 19 -10.39 -30.02 7.45
C ALA A 19 -10.99 -31.44 7.41
N ASN A 20 -11.25 -32.03 8.58
CA ASN A 20 -11.93 -33.31 8.73
C ASN A 20 -13.39 -33.14 9.20
N ASN A 21 -14.01 -31.96 9.03
CA ASN A 21 -15.39 -31.72 9.45
C ASN A 21 -16.41 -32.50 8.61
N HIS A 22 -16.00 -33.08 7.47
CA HIS A 22 -16.77 -34.08 6.73
C HIS A 22 -17.02 -35.38 7.52
N GLN A 23 -16.36 -35.60 8.66
CA GLN A 23 -16.56 -36.77 9.54
C GLN A 23 -16.32 -38.15 8.88
N GLY A 24 -15.52 -38.22 7.81
CA GLY A 24 -15.38 -39.44 7.00
C GLY A 24 -16.60 -39.77 6.13
N LEU A 25 -17.50 -38.81 5.92
CA LEU A 25 -18.71 -38.97 5.12
C LEU A 25 -18.68 -38.02 3.92
N LYS A 26 -18.46 -38.56 2.71
CA LYS A 26 -18.46 -37.79 1.46
C LYS A 26 -19.72 -36.94 1.29
N GLU A 27 -20.90 -37.50 1.54
CA GLU A 27 -22.18 -36.78 1.45
C GLU A 27 -22.27 -35.59 2.43
N HIS A 28 -21.65 -35.70 3.60
CA HIS A 28 -21.58 -34.58 4.55
C HIS A 28 -20.62 -33.49 4.06
N GLY A 29 -19.47 -33.88 3.48
CA GLY A 29 -18.56 -32.95 2.83
C GLY A 29 -19.23 -32.16 1.69
N LEU A 30 -20.01 -32.84 0.84
CA LEU A 30 -20.79 -32.19 -0.22
C LEU A 30 -21.81 -31.19 0.33
N LYS A 31 -22.45 -31.47 1.47
CA LYS A 31 -23.34 -30.51 2.15
C LYS A 31 -22.60 -29.25 2.60
N ILE A 32 -21.40 -29.39 3.18
CA ILE A 32 -20.57 -28.25 3.60
C ILE A 32 -20.21 -27.40 2.38
N ILE A 33 -19.70 -28.02 1.30
CA ILE A 33 -19.32 -27.33 0.06
C ILE A 33 -20.51 -26.53 -0.50
N ASN A 34 -21.68 -27.17 -0.63
CA ASN A 34 -22.86 -26.54 -1.18
C ASN A 34 -23.35 -25.36 -0.33
N ALA A 35 -23.37 -25.52 1.01
CA ALA A 35 -23.77 -24.44 1.90
C ALA A 35 -22.82 -23.23 1.84
N MET A 36 -21.51 -23.46 1.76
CA MET A 36 -20.53 -22.39 1.65
C MET A 36 -20.57 -21.70 0.29
N ALA A 37 -20.78 -22.47 -0.78
CA ALA A 37 -20.97 -21.92 -2.12
C ALA A 37 -22.20 -21.02 -2.20
N ASP A 38 -23.34 -21.47 -1.65
CA ASP A 38 -24.57 -20.66 -1.61
C ASP A 38 -24.34 -19.32 -0.89
N ILE A 39 -23.56 -19.33 0.20
CA ILE A 39 -23.19 -18.09 0.92
C ILE A 39 -22.28 -17.22 0.07
N ALA A 40 -21.24 -17.79 -0.55
CA ALA A 40 -20.31 -17.04 -1.39
C ALA A 40 -21.03 -16.37 -2.56
N ASP A 41 -21.95 -17.09 -3.21
CA ASP A 41 -22.79 -16.60 -4.30
C ASP A 41 -23.69 -15.45 -3.83
N ARG A 42 -24.42 -15.63 -2.71
CA ARG A 42 -25.28 -14.58 -2.14
C ARG A 42 -24.50 -13.32 -1.73
N GLN A 43 -23.29 -13.53 -1.21
CA GLN A 43 -22.43 -12.43 -0.78
C GLN A 43 -21.59 -11.85 -1.92
N GLY A 44 -21.57 -12.47 -3.11
CA GLY A 44 -20.76 -11.99 -4.23
C GLY A 44 -19.27 -11.94 -3.92
N VAL A 45 -18.74 -12.92 -3.17
CA VAL A 45 -17.31 -12.99 -2.81
C VAL A 45 -16.60 -14.14 -3.51
N ARG A 46 -15.30 -13.97 -3.82
CA ARG A 46 -14.49 -15.07 -4.34
C ARG A 46 -14.16 -16.03 -3.21
N ALA A 47 -14.53 -17.29 -3.40
CA ALA A 47 -14.40 -18.30 -2.36
C ALA A 47 -13.64 -19.56 -2.83
N ALA A 48 -13.16 -20.29 -1.85
CA ALA A 48 -12.47 -21.55 -1.98
C ALA A 48 -12.95 -22.52 -0.90
N VAL A 49 -12.90 -23.81 -1.20
CA VAL A 49 -12.94 -24.86 -0.17
C VAL A 49 -11.57 -25.46 -0.05
N LYS A 50 -11.12 -25.66 1.19
CA LYS A 50 -9.85 -26.29 1.49
C LYS A 50 -10.01 -27.65 2.15
N LEU A 51 -9.32 -28.64 1.56
CA LEU A 51 -9.22 -30.02 2.03
C LEU A 51 -7.88 -30.27 2.72
N GLN A 52 -7.78 -31.36 3.49
CA GLN A 52 -6.52 -31.83 4.07
C GLN A 52 -6.21 -33.23 3.59
N PHE A 53 -5.03 -33.42 2.98
CA PHE A 53 -4.55 -34.73 2.54
C PHE A 53 -3.42 -35.22 3.42
N ARG A 54 -3.60 -36.43 3.93
CA ARG A 54 -2.60 -37.26 4.58
C ARG A 54 -2.68 -38.62 3.92
N ASP A 55 -1.56 -39.17 3.49
CA ASP A 55 -1.48 -40.60 3.23
C ASP A 55 -1.40 -41.31 4.58
N LEU A 56 -2.56 -41.69 5.14
CA LEU A 56 -2.63 -42.18 6.52
C LEU A 56 -1.81 -43.45 6.75
N ASP A 57 -1.50 -44.20 5.69
CA ASP A 57 -0.73 -45.43 5.78
C ASP A 57 0.77 -45.14 5.95
N THR A 58 1.30 -44.08 5.34
CA THR A 58 2.69 -43.63 5.55
C THR A 58 2.84 -42.53 6.61
N PHE A 59 1.83 -41.69 6.80
CA PHE A 59 1.84 -40.53 7.70
C PHE A 59 1.74 -40.96 9.17
N ILE A 60 0.95 -41.98 9.48
CA ILE A 60 0.82 -42.52 10.83
C ILE A 60 1.76 -43.70 10.97
N HIS A 61 2.81 -43.51 11.77
CA HIS A 61 3.79 -44.56 12.07
C HIS A 61 3.09 -45.84 12.56
N PRO A 62 3.46 -47.04 12.04
CA PRO A 62 2.79 -48.30 12.37
C PRO A 62 2.59 -48.54 13.87
N ASP A 63 3.63 -48.32 14.67
CA ASP A 63 3.59 -48.52 16.14
C ASP A 63 2.60 -47.62 16.88
N TRP A 64 2.15 -46.52 16.27
CA TRP A 64 1.29 -45.53 16.91
C TRP A 64 -0.17 -45.60 16.44
N ARG A 65 -0.51 -46.50 15.50
CA ARG A 65 -1.86 -46.57 14.90
C ARG A 65 -2.95 -46.88 15.93
N GLU A 66 -2.63 -47.67 16.96
CA GLU A 66 -3.56 -48.01 18.04
C GLU A 66 -3.43 -47.07 19.25
N SER A 67 -2.44 -46.18 19.27
CA SER A 67 -2.23 -45.25 20.37
C SER A 67 -3.35 -44.20 20.44
N LYS A 68 -3.80 -43.94 21.67
CA LYS A 68 -4.76 -42.88 21.99
C LYS A 68 -4.11 -41.67 22.65
N ASP A 69 -2.79 -41.70 22.87
CA ASP A 69 -2.06 -40.63 23.55
C ASP A 69 -2.06 -39.35 22.70
N ASN A 70 -1.94 -39.52 21.38
CA ASN A 70 -2.17 -38.43 20.44
C ASN A 70 -3.64 -38.43 20.00
N LYS A 71 -4.42 -37.47 20.52
CA LYS A 71 -5.84 -37.28 20.18
C LYS A 71 -6.14 -37.15 18.68
N HIS A 72 -5.15 -36.79 17.86
CA HIS A 72 -5.33 -36.61 16.42
C HIS A 72 -5.30 -37.94 15.65
N ILE A 73 -4.57 -38.95 16.10
CA ILE A 73 -4.45 -40.23 15.40
C ILE A 73 -5.82 -40.92 15.25
N PRO A 74 -6.60 -41.15 16.34
CA PRO A 74 -7.93 -41.75 16.21
C PRO A 74 -8.87 -40.91 15.32
N ARG A 75 -8.77 -39.58 15.41
CA ARG A 75 -9.58 -38.66 14.60
C ARG A 75 -9.26 -38.79 13.11
N PHE A 76 -7.98 -38.88 12.75
CA PHE A 76 -7.56 -39.02 11.36
C PHE A 76 -8.00 -40.37 10.78
N LEU A 77 -7.82 -41.45 11.54
CA LEU A 77 -8.26 -42.79 11.12
C LEU A 77 -9.79 -42.87 10.96
N SER A 78 -10.56 -42.31 11.90
CA SER A 78 -12.03 -42.36 11.85
C SER A 78 -12.66 -41.46 10.79
N THR A 79 -11.88 -40.54 10.20
CA THR A 79 -12.37 -39.62 9.16
C THR A 79 -11.69 -39.84 7.80
N ARG A 80 -11.09 -41.01 7.58
CA ARG A 80 -10.50 -41.40 6.28
C ARG A 80 -11.56 -41.30 5.17
N LEU A 81 -11.16 -40.75 4.02
CA LEU A 81 -11.91 -40.78 2.75
C LEU A 81 -11.03 -41.39 1.66
N THR A 82 -11.63 -41.99 0.64
CA THR A 82 -10.91 -42.53 -0.53
C THR A 82 -10.56 -41.44 -1.55
N ASP A 83 -9.70 -41.78 -2.53
CA ASP A 83 -9.36 -40.87 -3.63
C ASP A 83 -10.60 -40.52 -4.48
N GLU A 84 -11.53 -41.46 -4.70
CA GLU A 84 -12.79 -41.21 -5.40
C GLU A 84 -13.69 -40.24 -4.62
N GLU A 85 -13.76 -40.40 -3.30
CA GLU A 85 -14.56 -39.52 -2.44
C GLU A 85 -13.97 -38.11 -2.40
N PHE A 86 -12.64 -37.97 -2.25
CA PHE A 86 -11.98 -36.67 -2.34
C PHE A 86 -12.13 -36.05 -3.74
N GLY A 87 -12.04 -36.86 -4.80
CA GLY A 87 -12.29 -36.42 -6.17
C GLY A 87 -13.69 -35.82 -6.35
N ALA A 88 -14.72 -36.47 -5.79
CA ALA A 88 -16.09 -35.94 -5.81
C ALA A 88 -16.21 -34.57 -5.11
N LEU A 89 -15.50 -34.38 -3.98
CA LEU A 89 -15.49 -33.10 -3.26
C LEU A 89 -14.77 -31.99 -4.06
N VAL A 90 -13.66 -32.33 -4.71
CA VAL A 90 -12.92 -31.38 -5.58
C VAL A 90 -13.76 -30.98 -6.78
N GLU A 91 -14.40 -31.93 -7.45
CA GLU A 91 -15.24 -31.64 -8.61
C GLU A 91 -16.48 -30.84 -8.24
N GLU A 92 -17.11 -31.13 -7.10
CA GLU A 92 -18.22 -30.32 -6.61
C GLU A 92 -17.79 -28.88 -6.30
N THR A 93 -16.62 -28.70 -5.66
CA THR A 93 -16.06 -27.37 -5.37
C THR A 93 -15.91 -26.54 -6.65
N LYS A 94 -15.32 -27.14 -7.69
CA LYS A 94 -15.15 -26.51 -9.01
C LYS A 94 -16.48 -26.26 -9.72
N ARG A 95 -17.41 -27.22 -9.68
CA ARG A 95 -18.75 -27.11 -10.28
C ARG A 95 -19.54 -25.96 -9.68
N ARG A 96 -19.35 -25.70 -8.38
CA ARG A 96 -19.93 -24.58 -7.65
C ARG A 96 -19.18 -23.24 -7.85
N GLY A 97 -18.16 -23.20 -8.71
CA GLY A 97 -17.42 -21.97 -9.03
C GLY A 97 -16.40 -21.53 -7.98
N MET A 98 -16.12 -22.36 -6.97
CA MET A 98 -15.11 -22.07 -5.95
C MET A 98 -13.74 -22.66 -6.33
N VAL A 99 -12.68 -22.02 -5.84
CA VAL A 99 -11.31 -22.51 -6.02
C VAL A 99 -11.08 -23.76 -5.16
N SER A 100 -10.47 -24.78 -5.75
CA SER A 100 -10.04 -25.99 -5.04
C SER A 100 -8.67 -25.79 -4.39
N ILE A 101 -8.61 -25.90 -3.05
CA ILE A 101 -7.37 -25.78 -2.28
C ILE A 101 -7.15 -27.05 -1.46
N CYS A 102 -5.89 -27.46 -1.28
CA CYS A 102 -5.56 -28.55 -0.37
C CYS A 102 -4.29 -28.29 0.43
N THR A 103 -4.30 -28.71 1.70
CA THR A 103 -3.11 -28.85 2.53
C THR A 103 -2.60 -30.29 2.50
N PRO A 104 -1.48 -30.57 1.80
CA PRO A 104 -0.78 -31.84 1.94
C PRO A 104 0.04 -31.83 3.23
N PHE A 105 0.18 -32.99 3.87
CA PHE A 105 1.03 -33.18 5.05
C PHE A 105 2.18 -34.16 4.79
N ASP A 106 2.29 -34.66 3.56
CA ASP A 106 3.31 -35.60 3.08
C ASP A 106 3.44 -35.50 1.55
N GLU A 107 4.54 -35.99 0.98
CA GLU A 107 4.84 -35.93 -0.46
C GLU A 107 3.82 -36.69 -1.33
N PRO A 108 3.35 -37.91 -0.95
CA PRO A 108 2.29 -38.60 -1.68
C PRO A 108 0.99 -37.81 -1.77
N SER A 109 0.69 -36.99 -0.75
CA SER A 109 -0.45 -36.08 -0.76
C SER A 109 -0.28 -34.95 -1.78
N VAL A 110 0.96 -34.52 -2.09
CA VAL A 110 1.22 -33.58 -3.20
C VAL A 110 0.95 -34.25 -4.55
N ASP A 111 1.35 -35.52 -4.71
CA ASP A 111 1.02 -36.28 -5.92
C ASP A 111 -0.50 -36.42 -6.08
N ARG A 112 -1.24 -36.63 -4.97
CA ARG A 112 -2.71 -36.68 -4.99
C ARG A 112 -3.32 -35.34 -5.40
N ILE A 113 -2.78 -34.21 -4.95
CA ILE A 113 -3.19 -32.86 -5.38
C ILE A 113 -3.09 -32.70 -6.89
N GLU A 114 -1.99 -33.17 -7.50
CA GLU A 114 -1.81 -33.14 -8.95
C GLU A 114 -2.80 -34.05 -9.67
N ARG A 115 -2.98 -35.29 -9.21
CA ARG A 115 -3.92 -36.26 -9.81
C ARG A 115 -5.36 -35.77 -9.79
N LEU A 116 -5.81 -35.18 -8.68
CA LEU A 116 -7.18 -34.67 -8.53
C LEU A 116 -7.37 -33.27 -9.14
N GLY A 117 -6.31 -32.70 -9.74
CA GLY A 117 -6.39 -31.41 -10.41
C GLY A 117 -6.75 -30.26 -9.47
N ILE A 118 -6.23 -30.27 -8.24
CA ILE A 118 -6.42 -29.18 -7.27
C ILE A 118 -5.61 -27.95 -7.70
N GLU A 119 -6.18 -26.77 -7.54
CA GLU A 119 -5.64 -25.53 -8.13
C GLU A 119 -4.55 -24.87 -7.29
N VAL A 120 -4.70 -24.87 -5.96
CA VAL A 120 -3.77 -24.18 -5.04
C VAL A 120 -3.33 -25.11 -3.91
N VAL A 121 -2.03 -25.04 -3.57
CA VAL A 121 -1.46 -25.77 -2.43
C VAL A 121 -1.40 -24.84 -1.22
N LYS A 122 -1.92 -25.30 -0.09
CA LYS A 122 -1.78 -24.63 1.20
C LYS A 122 -0.73 -25.36 2.04
N ILE A 123 0.27 -24.65 2.57
CA ILE A 123 1.14 -25.20 3.60
C ILE A 123 0.57 -24.86 4.99
N GLY A 124 0.31 -25.88 5.81
CA GLY A 124 -0.09 -25.72 7.20
C GLY A 124 1.08 -25.29 8.08
N SER A 125 0.83 -24.55 9.16
CA SER A 125 1.91 -24.01 10.02
C SER A 125 2.85 -25.08 10.58
N CYS A 126 2.33 -26.28 10.88
CA CYS A 126 3.15 -27.39 11.38
C CYS A 126 4.10 -27.98 10.32
N SER A 127 3.84 -27.75 9.04
CA SER A 127 4.65 -28.23 7.92
C SER A 127 5.47 -27.11 7.27
N ALA A 128 5.43 -25.89 7.81
CA ALA A 128 6.15 -24.75 7.24
C ALA A 128 7.68 -24.86 7.36
N HIS A 129 8.18 -25.79 8.19
CA HIS A 129 9.59 -26.19 8.29
C HIS A 129 9.86 -27.60 7.77
N ASP A 130 8.87 -28.24 7.16
CA ASP A 130 9.03 -29.53 6.54
C ASP A 130 9.68 -29.34 5.17
N TRP A 131 11.01 -29.17 5.17
CA TRP A 131 11.77 -28.87 3.95
C TRP A 131 11.61 -29.92 2.85
N PRO A 132 11.60 -31.24 3.13
CA PRO A 132 11.27 -32.25 2.13
C PRO A 132 9.91 -32.02 1.46
N LEU A 133 8.86 -31.77 2.26
CA LEU A 133 7.54 -31.45 1.72
C LEU A 133 7.54 -30.16 0.89
N LEU A 134 8.22 -29.11 1.37
CA LEU A 134 8.32 -27.83 0.66
C LEU A 134 9.05 -27.96 -0.69
N GLU A 135 10.05 -28.84 -0.80
CA GLU A 135 10.71 -29.16 -2.07
C GLU A 135 9.74 -29.83 -3.04
N ARG A 136 8.97 -30.83 -2.57
CA ARG A 136 7.95 -31.47 -3.40
C ARG A 136 6.85 -30.51 -3.85
N VAL A 137 6.40 -29.62 -2.97
CA VAL A 137 5.39 -28.60 -3.28
C VAL A 137 5.93 -27.56 -4.27
N ALA A 138 7.17 -27.10 -4.12
CA ALA A 138 7.78 -26.17 -5.07
C ALA A 138 7.91 -26.80 -6.46
N ALA A 139 8.27 -28.09 -6.55
CA ALA A 139 8.37 -28.83 -7.80
C ALA A 139 7.02 -29.02 -8.51
N ALA A 140 5.90 -28.98 -7.78
CA ALA A 140 4.56 -29.10 -8.36
C ALA A 140 4.14 -27.89 -9.21
N GLY A 141 4.83 -26.75 -9.08
CA GLY A 141 4.59 -25.55 -9.90
C GLY A 141 3.22 -24.88 -9.70
N LYS A 142 2.50 -25.22 -8.62
CA LYS A 142 1.19 -24.63 -8.29
C LYS A 142 1.34 -23.37 -7.43
N PRO A 143 0.36 -22.45 -7.45
CA PRO A 143 0.29 -21.35 -6.47
C PRO A 143 0.29 -21.89 -5.04
N VAL A 144 1.00 -21.22 -4.13
CA VAL A 144 1.18 -21.66 -2.73
C VAL A 144 0.66 -20.63 -1.74
N ILE A 145 -0.11 -21.06 -0.74
CA ILE A 145 -0.50 -20.23 0.41
C ILE A 145 0.12 -20.82 1.68
N CYS A 146 1.07 -20.15 2.31
CA CYS A 146 1.82 -20.68 3.46
C CYS A 146 1.42 -20.03 4.79
N SER A 147 0.99 -20.82 5.79
CA SER A 147 0.69 -20.28 7.13
C SER A 147 1.94 -20.25 7.99
N THR A 148 2.03 -19.24 8.85
CA THR A 148 3.23 -18.96 9.64
C THR A 148 3.00 -19.05 11.15
N GLY A 149 1.97 -19.79 11.58
CA GLY A 149 1.61 -19.88 13.00
C GLY A 149 2.70 -20.53 13.85
N GLY A 150 3.12 -19.85 14.92
CA GLY A 150 4.18 -20.33 15.80
C GLY A 150 5.61 -20.17 15.25
N LEU A 151 5.77 -19.59 14.06
CA LEU A 151 7.09 -19.32 13.49
C LEU A 151 7.65 -17.97 13.97
N THR A 152 8.98 -17.90 14.09
CA THR A 152 9.67 -16.63 14.28
C THR A 152 9.80 -15.87 12.95
N VAL A 153 10.10 -14.58 12.99
CA VAL A 153 10.37 -13.79 11.77
C VAL A 153 11.50 -14.41 10.95
N ARG A 154 12.57 -14.89 11.60
CA ARG A 154 13.71 -15.54 10.94
C ARG A 154 13.30 -16.81 10.19
N ASP A 155 12.31 -17.53 10.70
CA ASP A 155 11.79 -18.74 10.08
C ASP A 155 10.96 -18.42 8.85
N ILE A 156 10.13 -17.37 8.93
CA ILE A 156 9.38 -16.86 7.78
C ILE A 156 10.36 -16.35 6.69
N ASP A 157 11.45 -15.66 7.06
CA ASP A 157 12.47 -15.21 6.10
C ASP A 157 13.08 -16.38 5.31
N LYS A 158 13.33 -17.53 5.96
CA LYS A 158 13.83 -18.73 5.28
C LYS A 158 12.84 -19.25 4.25
N ILE A 159 11.56 -19.29 4.60
CA ILE A 159 10.47 -19.73 3.70
C ILE A 159 10.37 -18.79 2.50
N VAL A 160 10.37 -17.48 2.75
CA VAL A 160 10.34 -16.45 1.69
C VAL A 160 11.54 -16.60 0.76
N SER A 161 12.76 -16.71 1.31
CA SER A 161 13.97 -16.91 0.51
C SER A 161 13.91 -18.21 -0.30
N PHE A 162 13.41 -19.29 0.31
CA PHE A 162 13.25 -20.59 -0.36
C PHE A 162 12.33 -20.51 -1.57
N PHE A 163 11.15 -19.90 -1.42
CA PHE A 163 10.16 -19.76 -2.49
C PHE A 163 10.62 -18.78 -3.57
N GLN A 164 11.19 -17.63 -3.20
CA GLN A 164 11.70 -16.63 -4.16
C GLN A 164 12.81 -17.20 -5.05
N LYS A 165 13.80 -17.91 -4.47
CA LYS A 165 14.88 -18.55 -5.23
C LYS A 165 14.39 -19.57 -6.27
N ARG A 166 13.20 -20.14 -6.04
CA ARG A 166 12.57 -21.13 -6.91
C ARG A 166 11.45 -20.53 -7.77
N ALA A 167 11.29 -19.21 -7.75
CA ALA A 167 10.23 -18.49 -8.47
C ALA A 167 8.81 -19.04 -8.20
N VAL A 168 8.56 -19.56 -6.99
CA VAL A 168 7.22 -20.01 -6.60
C VAL A 168 6.30 -18.80 -6.50
N HIS A 169 5.07 -18.91 -7.02
CA HIS A 169 4.04 -17.90 -6.85
C HIS A 169 3.31 -18.13 -5.53
N PHE A 170 3.53 -17.29 -4.51
CA PHE A 170 3.05 -17.57 -3.16
C PHE A 170 2.47 -16.37 -2.40
N ALA A 171 1.67 -16.69 -1.40
CA ALA A 171 1.16 -15.79 -0.37
C ALA A 171 1.48 -16.32 1.04
N LEU A 172 1.47 -15.43 2.03
CA LEU A 172 1.70 -15.76 3.44
C LEU A 172 0.45 -15.49 4.28
N MET A 173 0.18 -16.33 5.27
CA MET A 173 -0.94 -16.17 6.19
C MET A 173 -0.44 -15.97 7.61
N HIS A 174 -0.76 -14.82 8.21
CA HIS A 174 -0.71 -14.68 9.66
C HIS A 174 -1.69 -15.66 10.30
N CYS A 175 -1.26 -16.34 11.35
CA CYS A 175 -2.02 -17.39 12.01
C CYS A 175 -1.53 -17.58 13.44
N VAL A 176 -2.44 -17.99 14.33
CA VAL A 176 -2.10 -18.40 15.70
C VAL A 176 -2.56 -19.85 15.90
N ALA A 177 -1.63 -20.76 16.19
CA ALA A 177 -1.89 -22.19 16.31
C ALA A 177 -2.48 -22.57 17.69
N MET A 178 -3.56 -21.90 18.09
CA MET A 178 -4.36 -22.20 19.29
C MET A 178 -5.81 -22.40 18.88
N TYR A 179 -6.47 -23.41 19.44
CA TYR A 179 -7.76 -23.91 18.93
C TYR A 179 -8.78 -24.07 20.09
N PRO A 180 -9.60 -23.06 20.42
CA PRO A 180 -9.65 -21.74 19.79
C PRO A 180 -8.57 -20.76 20.31
N ALA A 181 -8.25 -19.74 19.51
CA ALA A 181 -7.34 -18.66 19.86
C ALA A 181 -8.10 -17.52 20.57
N PRO A 182 -7.74 -17.15 21.81
CA PRO A 182 -8.40 -16.05 22.50
C PRO A 182 -8.03 -14.69 21.89
N ASN A 183 -8.94 -13.71 21.98
CA ASN A 183 -8.80 -12.42 21.31
C ASN A 183 -7.49 -11.68 21.66
N ASN A 184 -7.05 -11.73 22.92
CA ASN A 184 -5.79 -11.12 23.40
C ASN A 184 -4.52 -11.82 22.90
N LYS A 185 -4.64 -12.91 22.14
CA LYS A 185 -3.54 -13.66 21.54
C LYS A 185 -3.61 -13.73 20.01
N LEU A 186 -4.54 -13.03 19.36
CA LEU A 186 -4.62 -13.03 17.90
C LEU A 186 -3.44 -12.30 17.24
N HIS A 187 -2.80 -11.36 17.94
CA HIS A 187 -1.60 -10.65 17.48
C HIS A 187 -1.73 -10.04 16.06
N LEU A 188 -2.89 -9.45 15.73
CA LEU A 188 -3.21 -9.00 14.35
C LEU A 188 -2.27 -7.91 13.79
N ASN A 189 -1.51 -7.19 14.63
CA ASN A 189 -0.45 -6.29 14.16
C ASN A 189 0.64 -7.02 13.34
N GLN A 190 0.77 -8.34 13.49
CA GLN A 190 1.70 -9.14 12.68
C GLN A 190 1.36 -9.11 11.19
N ILE A 191 0.09 -8.91 10.81
CA ILE A 191 -0.33 -8.76 9.41
C ILE A 191 0.37 -7.54 8.78
N GLU A 192 0.33 -6.39 9.45
CA GLU A 192 0.96 -5.15 8.97
C GLU A 192 2.49 -5.24 8.97
N ILE A 193 3.07 -5.91 9.97
CA ILE A 193 4.52 -6.18 10.04
C ILE A 193 4.95 -7.05 8.86
N MET A 194 4.23 -8.15 8.57
CA MET A 194 4.50 -9.03 7.44
C MET A 194 4.35 -8.29 6.11
N ARG A 195 3.29 -7.48 5.95
CA ARG A 195 3.06 -6.66 4.74
C ARG A 195 4.21 -5.69 4.49
N THR A 196 4.70 -5.04 5.54
CA THR A 196 5.82 -4.10 5.46
C THR A 196 7.13 -4.83 5.14
N ARG A 197 7.36 -6.00 5.73
CA ARG A 197 8.61 -6.75 5.59
C ARG A 197 8.74 -7.45 4.24
N TYR A 198 7.62 -7.90 3.66
CA TYR A 198 7.58 -8.71 2.45
C TYR A 198 6.78 -7.99 1.35
N PRO A 199 7.27 -6.85 0.84
CA PRO A 199 6.58 -6.12 -0.22
C PRO A 199 6.40 -6.98 -1.47
N GLY A 200 5.23 -6.88 -2.11
CA GLY A 200 4.87 -7.66 -3.30
C GLY A 200 4.36 -9.08 -3.02
N ILE A 201 4.34 -9.54 -1.76
CA ILE A 201 3.75 -10.83 -1.38
C ILE A 201 2.39 -10.57 -0.70
N THR A 202 1.33 -11.19 -1.20
CA THR A 202 0.00 -11.09 -0.59
C THR A 202 0.04 -11.67 0.82
N ILE A 203 -0.45 -10.89 1.79
CA ILE A 203 -0.60 -11.31 3.18
C ILE A 203 -2.06 -11.59 3.47
N GLY A 204 -2.36 -12.68 4.16
CA GLY A 204 -3.68 -13.04 4.62
C GLY A 204 -3.75 -13.37 6.10
N PHE A 205 -4.95 -13.77 6.53
CA PHE A 205 -5.29 -14.12 7.90
C PHE A 205 -5.98 -15.48 7.94
N SER A 206 -5.34 -16.45 8.57
CA SER A 206 -5.89 -17.77 8.86
C SER A 206 -6.20 -17.84 10.34
N THR A 207 -7.47 -18.06 10.69
CA THR A 207 -7.93 -17.92 12.07
C THR A 207 -8.50 -19.19 12.67
N HIS A 208 -8.31 -19.28 13.99
CA HIS A 208 -8.87 -20.30 14.87
C HIS A 208 -9.57 -19.62 16.07
N GLU A 209 -9.94 -18.35 15.93
CA GLU A 209 -10.73 -17.64 16.93
C GLU A 209 -12.10 -18.30 17.19
N ASP A 210 -12.75 -17.88 18.26
CA ASP A 210 -14.16 -18.21 18.50
C ASP A 210 -15.01 -17.86 17.25
N PRO A 211 -15.83 -18.77 16.71
CA PRO A 211 -16.63 -18.53 15.51
C PRO A 211 -17.57 -17.33 15.58
N SER A 212 -17.95 -16.88 16.78
CA SER A 212 -18.78 -15.68 17.00
C SER A 212 -17.99 -14.36 16.96
N ASN A 213 -16.66 -14.41 16.97
CA ASN A 213 -15.83 -13.20 16.92
C ASN A 213 -15.81 -12.61 15.50
N MET A 214 -16.55 -11.52 15.31
CA MET A 214 -16.59 -10.78 14.05
C MET A 214 -15.54 -9.68 13.96
N ASN A 215 -14.93 -9.27 15.08
CA ASN A 215 -14.00 -8.14 15.09
C ASN A 215 -12.64 -8.49 14.50
N ALA A 216 -12.22 -9.74 14.64
CA ALA A 216 -10.91 -10.15 14.18
C ALA A 216 -10.73 -10.03 12.67
N ILE A 217 -11.74 -10.39 11.86
CA ILE A 217 -11.67 -10.18 10.40
C ILE A 217 -11.69 -8.69 10.02
N ARG A 218 -12.48 -7.86 10.71
CA ARG A 218 -12.50 -6.41 10.49
C ARG A 218 -11.10 -5.81 10.68
N VAL A 219 -10.47 -6.16 11.80
CA VAL A 219 -9.11 -5.69 12.12
C VAL A 219 -8.08 -6.29 11.16
N ALA A 220 -8.20 -7.57 10.80
CA ALA A 220 -7.30 -8.20 9.85
C ALA A 220 -7.32 -7.52 8.47
N TYR A 221 -8.52 -7.21 7.96
CA TYR A 221 -8.70 -6.45 6.72
C TYR A 221 -8.07 -5.06 6.82
N ALA A 222 -8.38 -4.31 7.87
CA ALA A 222 -7.83 -2.96 8.11
C ALA A 222 -6.29 -2.96 8.23
N LYS A 223 -5.70 -4.06 8.73
CA LYS A 223 -4.24 -4.25 8.80
C LYS A 223 -3.59 -4.70 7.47
N GLY A 224 -4.39 -4.92 6.43
CA GLY A 224 -3.92 -5.21 5.08
C GLY A 224 -3.96 -6.68 4.68
N ALA A 225 -4.68 -7.55 5.40
CA ALA A 225 -4.93 -8.91 4.92
C ALA A 225 -5.81 -8.89 3.66
N ARG A 226 -5.53 -9.79 2.71
CA ARG A 226 -6.30 -9.98 1.46
C ARG A 226 -6.68 -11.43 1.18
N ILE A 227 -6.35 -12.36 2.07
CA ILE A 227 -6.85 -13.75 2.06
C ILE A 227 -7.39 -14.02 3.45
N PHE A 228 -8.54 -14.69 3.55
CA PHE A 228 -9.19 -14.96 4.83
C PHE A 228 -9.55 -16.43 4.93
N GLU A 229 -8.96 -17.16 5.87
CA GLU A 229 -9.20 -18.59 6.08
C GLU A 229 -9.86 -18.83 7.45
N LYS A 230 -10.98 -19.56 7.46
CA LYS A 230 -11.69 -19.98 8.67
C LYS A 230 -12.21 -21.41 8.52
N HIS A 231 -12.12 -22.19 9.59
CA HIS A 231 -12.71 -23.52 9.63
C HIS A 231 -14.23 -23.44 9.54
N VAL A 232 -14.85 -24.31 8.74
CA VAL A 232 -16.31 -24.38 8.58
C VAL A 232 -16.82 -25.80 8.73
N GLY A 233 -18.09 -25.93 9.09
CA GLY A 233 -18.79 -27.20 9.07
C GLY A 233 -20.30 -27.02 9.02
N PHE A 234 -21.04 -28.12 8.96
CA PHE A 234 -22.49 -28.11 8.93
C PHE A 234 -23.01 -28.91 10.12
N PRO A 235 -23.51 -28.28 11.19
CA PRO A 235 -24.06 -29.04 12.32
C PRO A 235 -25.33 -29.78 11.89
N THR A 236 -25.54 -30.96 12.48
CA THR A 236 -26.76 -31.76 12.33
C THR A 236 -27.14 -32.32 13.71
N ASP A 237 -28.26 -33.03 13.80
CA ASP A 237 -28.67 -33.66 15.07
C ASP A 237 -27.60 -34.65 15.58
N GLU A 238 -26.82 -35.30 14.70
CA GLU A 238 -25.73 -36.21 15.08
C GLU A 238 -24.33 -35.59 15.07
N ILE A 239 -24.10 -34.47 14.36
CA ILE A 239 -22.76 -33.88 14.16
C ILE A 239 -22.66 -32.52 14.84
N SER A 240 -21.84 -32.46 15.88
CA SER A 240 -21.41 -31.22 16.53
C SER A 240 -20.09 -30.70 15.96
N LEU A 241 -19.94 -29.38 15.92
CA LEU A 241 -18.70 -28.73 15.48
C LEU A 241 -17.73 -28.56 16.66
N ASN A 242 -16.44 -28.52 16.35
CA ASN A 242 -15.43 -28.12 17.32
C ASN A 242 -15.53 -26.61 17.64
N ALA A 243 -14.87 -26.17 18.72
CA ALA A 243 -14.99 -24.82 19.25
C ALA A 243 -14.41 -23.69 18.36
N TYR A 244 -13.85 -24.01 17.20
CA TYR A 244 -13.20 -23.05 16.28
C TYR A 244 -13.70 -23.16 14.83
N SER A 245 -14.72 -24.00 14.57
CA SER A 245 -15.35 -24.11 13.24
C SER A 245 -16.67 -23.35 13.22
N ALA A 246 -16.86 -22.52 12.20
CA ALA A 246 -18.09 -21.78 11.99
C ALA A 246 -19.19 -22.62 11.33
N THR A 247 -20.42 -22.40 11.76
CA THR A 247 -21.62 -22.83 11.03
C THR A 247 -21.81 -21.98 9.76
N PRO A 248 -22.70 -22.37 8.82
CA PRO A 248 -23.00 -21.53 7.66
C PRO A 248 -23.45 -20.11 8.04
N GLN A 249 -24.30 -19.96 9.06
CA GLN A 249 -24.77 -18.65 9.51
C GLN A 249 -23.64 -17.79 10.07
N GLN A 250 -22.70 -18.39 10.81
CA GLN A 250 -21.53 -17.69 11.34
C GLN A 250 -20.54 -17.32 10.24
N ALA A 251 -20.35 -18.17 9.23
CA ALA A 251 -19.53 -17.87 8.07
C ALA A 251 -20.11 -16.70 7.24
N GLU A 252 -21.44 -16.66 7.06
CA GLU A 252 -22.12 -15.54 6.39
C GLU A 252 -21.97 -14.23 7.18
N ALA A 253 -22.16 -14.26 8.50
CA ALA A 253 -21.92 -13.10 9.36
C ALA A 253 -20.46 -12.62 9.31
N TRP A 254 -19.50 -13.55 9.20
CA TRP A 254 -18.08 -13.25 9.11
C TRP A 254 -17.72 -12.53 7.80
N ILE A 255 -18.33 -12.93 6.68
CA ILE A 255 -18.20 -12.21 5.40
C ILE A 255 -18.87 -10.84 5.46
N GLY A 256 -20.04 -10.74 6.10
CA GLY A 256 -20.70 -9.45 6.35
C GLY A 256 -19.80 -8.49 7.12
N ALA A 257 -19.15 -8.97 8.19
CA ALA A 257 -18.19 -8.18 8.96
C ALA A 257 -16.99 -7.71 8.13
N TYR A 258 -16.48 -8.55 7.22
CA TYR A 258 -15.46 -8.12 6.25
C TYR A 258 -15.96 -6.97 5.37
N LYS A 259 -17.17 -7.08 4.82
CA LYS A 259 -17.71 -6.04 3.92
C LYS A 259 -17.87 -4.70 4.62
N GLU A 260 -18.41 -4.71 5.84
CA GLU A 260 -18.50 -3.50 6.67
C GLU A 260 -17.12 -2.87 6.88
N ALA A 261 -16.09 -3.67 7.13
CA ALA A 261 -14.72 -3.17 7.27
C ALA A 261 -14.15 -2.65 5.94
N ALA A 262 -14.43 -3.32 4.84
CA ALA A 262 -14.01 -2.88 3.51
C ALA A 262 -14.63 -1.53 3.12
N GLU A 263 -15.94 -1.37 3.33
CA GLU A 263 -16.65 -0.12 3.13
C GLU A 263 -16.11 0.99 4.04
N ALA A 264 -15.91 0.71 5.33
CA ALA A 264 -15.43 1.70 6.30
C ALA A 264 -13.97 2.11 6.07
N CYS A 265 -13.11 1.21 5.58
CA CYS A 265 -11.73 1.56 5.23
C CYS A 265 -11.63 2.37 3.93
N GLY A 266 -12.63 2.27 3.04
CA GLY A 266 -12.60 2.89 1.72
C GLY A 266 -11.62 2.23 0.76
N HIS A 267 -11.32 2.92 -0.34
CA HIS A 267 -10.37 2.47 -1.35
C HIS A 267 -8.94 2.94 -1.04
N GLU A 268 -7.95 2.26 -1.60
CA GLU A 268 -6.56 2.71 -1.53
C GLU A 268 -6.39 3.98 -2.39
N GLY A 269 -6.00 5.10 -1.77
CA GLY A 269 -5.82 6.38 -2.45
C GLY A 269 -6.24 7.58 -1.59
N GLU A 270 -6.25 8.76 -2.21
CA GLU A 270 -6.84 9.95 -1.61
C GLU A 270 -8.36 9.80 -1.55
N ARG A 271 -8.97 10.07 -0.39
CA ARG A 271 -10.42 10.04 -0.26
C ARG A 271 -11.06 11.12 -1.12
N THR A 272 -12.23 10.82 -1.66
CA THR A 272 -13.10 11.84 -2.27
C THR A 272 -13.67 12.74 -1.18
N ILE A 273 -13.66 14.05 -1.41
CA ILE A 273 -14.26 15.04 -0.51
C ILE A 273 -15.67 15.34 -1.03
N GLU A 274 -16.68 15.02 -0.24
CA GLU A 274 -18.09 15.18 -0.60
C GLU A 274 -18.53 16.65 -0.53
N GLU A 275 -19.42 17.07 -1.44
CA GLU A 275 -19.97 18.44 -1.44
C GLU A 275 -20.66 18.79 -0.12
N LYS A 276 -21.34 17.81 0.50
CA LYS A 276 -21.97 17.96 1.81
C LYS A 276 -20.94 18.25 2.90
N GLU A 277 -19.79 17.58 2.89
CA GLU A 277 -18.72 17.83 3.87
C GLU A 277 -18.21 19.27 3.72
N ILE A 278 -18.00 19.74 2.48
CA ILE A 278 -17.59 21.12 2.21
C ILE A 278 -18.64 22.12 2.72
N ALA A 279 -19.92 21.86 2.48
CA ALA A 279 -21.01 22.72 2.92
C ALA A 279 -21.14 22.78 4.46
N ASP A 280 -21.07 21.62 5.13
CA ASP A 280 -21.10 21.53 6.59
C ASP A 280 -19.91 22.30 7.20
N LEU A 281 -18.71 22.13 6.65
CA LEU A 281 -17.53 22.89 7.09
C LEU A 281 -17.71 24.40 6.85
N LYS A 282 -18.16 24.82 5.66
CA LYS A 282 -18.42 26.23 5.34
C LYS A 282 -19.37 26.88 6.35
N SER A 283 -20.41 26.16 6.79
CA SER A 283 -21.38 26.65 7.78
C SER A 283 -20.77 26.96 9.16
N LEU A 284 -19.64 26.32 9.48
CA LEU A 284 -18.90 26.47 10.73
C LEU A 284 -17.69 27.41 10.59
N MET A 285 -17.34 27.81 9.36
CA MET A 285 -16.19 28.67 9.09
C MET A 285 -16.46 30.11 9.50
N ARG A 286 -15.37 30.80 9.84
CA ARG A 286 -15.38 32.25 10.01
C ARG A 286 -15.11 32.96 8.69
N GLY A 287 -15.88 34.00 8.42
CA GLY A 287 -15.60 35.00 7.40
C GLY A 287 -14.77 36.16 7.94
N VAL A 288 -14.19 36.94 7.02
CA VAL A 288 -13.58 38.24 7.30
C VAL A 288 -14.66 39.32 7.22
N TYR A 289 -14.81 40.09 8.28
CA TYR A 289 -15.76 41.20 8.36
C TYR A 289 -15.03 42.52 8.56
N ALA A 290 -15.56 43.58 7.97
CA ALA A 290 -15.09 44.93 8.17
C ALA A 290 -15.43 45.39 9.61
N LYS A 291 -14.43 45.83 10.36
CA LYS A 291 -14.58 46.36 11.72
C LYS A 291 -15.00 47.84 11.72
N GLU A 292 -14.69 48.52 10.63
CA GLU A 292 -15.00 49.93 10.34
C GLU A 292 -15.28 50.06 8.83
N GLU A 293 -15.71 51.24 8.38
CA GLU A 293 -15.90 51.51 6.95
C GLU A 293 -14.56 51.41 6.19
N ILE A 294 -14.56 50.73 5.04
CA ILE A 294 -13.37 50.56 4.19
C ILE A 294 -13.69 51.08 2.80
N SER A 295 -13.06 52.19 2.40
CA SER A 295 -13.27 52.77 1.06
C SER A 295 -12.62 51.95 -0.05
N LYS A 296 -13.24 51.93 -1.22
CA LYS A 296 -12.71 51.36 -2.46
C LYS A 296 -11.30 51.87 -2.75
N GLY A 297 -10.42 50.96 -3.15
CA GLY A 297 -9.02 51.24 -3.48
C GLY A 297 -8.10 51.39 -2.27
N SER A 298 -8.64 51.35 -1.05
CA SER A 298 -7.80 51.34 0.16
C SER A 298 -7.26 49.95 0.47
N VAL A 299 -6.07 49.89 1.05
CA VAL A 299 -5.50 48.64 1.58
C VAL A 299 -6.27 48.25 2.85
N ILE A 300 -6.74 47.02 2.89
CA ILE A 300 -7.38 46.41 4.04
C ILE A 300 -6.27 45.90 4.98
N THR A 301 -6.17 46.49 6.17
CA THR A 301 -5.21 46.08 7.19
C THR A 301 -5.87 45.21 8.25
N ARG A 302 -5.06 44.53 9.08
CA ARG A 302 -5.56 43.63 10.12
C ARG A 302 -6.47 44.35 11.11
N GLU A 303 -6.22 45.62 11.41
CA GLU A 303 -6.96 46.45 12.37
C GLU A 303 -8.37 46.77 11.86
N LYS A 304 -8.54 46.86 10.53
CA LYS A 304 -9.80 47.18 9.85
C LYS A 304 -10.76 46.00 9.75
N VAL A 305 -10.33 44.80 10.13
CA VAL A 305 -11.16 43.59 10.00
C VAL A 305 -11.22 42.79 11.30
N PHE A 306 -12.26 41.97 11.42
CA PHE A 306 -12.37 40.93 12.44
C PHE A 306 -12.87 39.63 11.82
N PHE A 307 -12.72 38.52 12.53
CA PHE A 307 -13.08 37.19 12.03
C PHE A 307 -14.21 36.60 12.89
N ALA A 308 -15.36 36.32 12.28
CA ALA A 308 -16.52 35.78 12.97
C ALA A 308 -17.27 34.76 12.10
N MET A 309 -18.15 33.97 12.69
CA MET A 309 -19.11 33.11 11.96
C MET A 309 -20.47 33.82 11.89
N PRO A 310 -21.32 33.52 10.89
CA PRO A 310 -21.16 32.52 9.83
C PRO A 310 -20.47 33.08 8.57
N LEU A 311 -19.67 32.27 7.88
CA LEU A 311 -19.20 32.60 6.53
C LEU A 311 -20.40 32.77 5.57
N GLN A 312 -20.51 33.93 4.92
CA GLN A 312 -21.55 34.22 3.94
C GLN A 312 -21.12 33.82 2.52
N GLU A 313 -22.09 33.64 1.62
CA GLU A 313 -21.82 33.34 0.21
C GLU A 313 -20.99 34.47 -0.42
N GLY A 314 -19.94 34.10 -1.14
CA GLY A 314 -19.02 35.07 -1.73
C GLY A 314 -18.13 35.83 -0.73
N GLN A 315 -18.13 35.51 0.57
CA GLN A 315 -17.28 36.15 1.59
C GLN A 315 -15.89 35.48 1.69
N LEU A 316 -14.86 36.29 1.94
CA LEU A 316 -13.50 35.84 2.21
C LEU A 316 -13.47 35.04 3.51
N VAL A 317 -13.00 33.79 3.42
CA VAL A 317 -12.76 32.95 4.61
C VAL A 317 -11.57 33.47 5.40
N SER A 318 -11.64 33.46 6.73
CA SER A 318 -10.58 34.01 7.58
C SER A 318 -9.22 33.35 7.36
N GLY A 319 -9.18 32.07 6.95
CA GLY A 319 -7.94 31.35 6.64
C GLY A 319 -7.24 31.81 5.35
N ARG A 320 -7.90 32.63 4.52
CA ARG A 320 -7.32 33.27 3.32
C ARG A 320 -7.07 34.76 3.52
N TRP A 321 -7.22 35.27 4.74
CA TRP A 321 -6.84 36.64 5.06
C TRP A 321 -5.32 36.79 4.94
N ALA A 322 -4.89 37.84 4.25
CA ALA A 322 -3.51 38.28 4.16
C ALA A 322 -3.48 39.82 4.19
N GLU A 323 -2.38 40.39 4.64
CA GLU A 323 -2.17 41.84 4.51
C GLU A 323 -1.98 42.23 3.04
N GLY A 324 -2.33 43.47 2.69
CA GLY A 324 -2.16 44.00 1.33
C GLY A 324 -3.36 43.79 0.39
N LEU A 325 -4.45 43.18 0.85
CA LEU A 325 -5.68 43.14 0.06
C LEU A 325 -6.19 44.57 -0.21
N VAL A 326 -6.55 44.87 -1.45
CA VAL A 326 -7.09 46.17 -1.84
C VAL A 326 -8.61 46.06 -2.00
N ALA A 327 -9.36 46.93 -1.35
CA ALA A 327 -10.82 46.93 -1.43
C ALA A 327 -11.31 47.21 -2.87
N ASP A 328 -12.08 46.28 -3.43
CA ASP A 328 -12.68 46.35 -4.76
C ASP A 328 -13.90 47.29 -4.82
N ARG A 329 -14.52 47.54 -3.66
CA ARG A 329 -15.64 48.44 -3.43
C ARG A 329 -15.60 49.02 -2.01
N ASP A 330 -16.53 49.92 -1.71
CA ASP A 330 -16.76 50.36 -0.34
C ASP A 330 -17.39 49.20 0.47
N TYR A 331 -16.90 49.01 1.71
CA TYR A 331 -17.45 48.06 2.68
C TYR A 331 -17.94 48.79 3.93
N GLU A 332 -19.13 48.44 4.40
CA GLU A 332 -19.75 48.96 5.61
C GLU A 332 -19.29 48.22 6.87
N VAL A 333 -19.51 48.82 8.05
CA VAL A 333 -19.21 48.17 9.34
C VAL A 333 -19.99 46.85 9.47
N ASN A 334 -19.30 45.79 9.88
CA ASN A 334 -19.76 44.39 9.97
C ASN A 334 -20.08 43.73 8.63
N GLU A 335 -19.79 44.35 7.50
CA GLU A 335 -19.99 43.74 6.19
C GLU A 335 -18.93 42.65 5.92
N GLY A 336 -19.32 41.58 5.22
CA GLY A 336 -18.40 40.54 4.79
C GLY A 336 -17.47 41.03 3.68
N VAL A 337 -16.17 40.91 3.90
CA VAL A 337 -15.15 41.22 2.90
C VAL A 337 -15.22 40.19 1.76
N SER A 338 -15.16 40.63 0.50
CA SER A 338 -15.39 39.76 -0.67
C SER A 338 -14.30 38.69 -0.83
N SER A 339 -14.73 37.46 -1.13
CA SER A 339 -13.85 36.36 -1.55
C SER A 339 -13.25 36.57 -2.94
N ALA A 340 -13.72 37.54 -3.71
CA ALA A 340 -13.12 37.92 -4.98
C ALA A 340 -11.77 38.62 -4.78
N LEU A 341 -11.55 39.21 -3.59
CA LEU A 341 -10.24 39.72 -3.22
C LEU A 341 -9.25 38.58 -3.24
N ARG A 342 -8.24 38.75 -4.09
CA ARG A 342 -7.07 37.90 -4.14
C ARG A 342 -5.92 38.78 -3.63
N PRO A 343 -4.99 38.23 -2.85
CA PRO A 343 -3.64 38.78 -2.92
C PRO A 343 -3.23 38.79 -4.40
N GLU A 344 -2.37 39.71 -4.82
CA GLU A 344 -1.70 39.51 -6.13
C GLU A 344 -1.03 38.13 -6.15
N ARG A 345 -0.72 37.59 -7.35
CA ARG A 345 -0.21 36.23 -7.63
C ARG A 345 0.45 35.57 -6.41
N PRO A 346 0.19 34.28 -6.11
CA PRO A 346 0.74 33.61 -4.92
C PRO A 346 2.20 33.99 -4.79
N SER A 347 2.54 34.57 -3.65
CA SER A 347 3.86 35.14 -3.48
C SER A 347 4.90 34.04 -3.72
N LYS A 348 6.10 34.40 -4.16
CA LYS A 348 7.18 33.43 -4.31
C LYS A 348 7.38 32.61 -3.02
N LYS A 349 7.13 33.23 -1.87
CA LYS A 349 7.12 32.59 -0.54
C LYS A 349 6.06 31.50 -0.40
N ASP A 350 4.83 31.73 -0.87
CA ASP A 350 3.76 30.73 -0.82
C ASP A 350 4.09 29.50 -1.69
N ILE A 351 4.66 29.72 -2.88
CA ILE A 351 5.07 28.65 -3.77
C ILE A 351 6.16 27.81 -3.11
N VAL A 352 7.18 28.45 -2.54
CA VAL A 352 8.26 27.76 -1.81
C VAL A 352 7.69 26.97 -0.63
N TYR A 353 6.82 27.58 0.17
CA TYR A 353 6.20 26.94 1.34
C TYR A 353 5.42 25.67 0.98
N HIS A 354 4.49 25.76 0.03
CA HIS A 354 3.71 24.61 -0.41
C HIS A 354 4.59 23.51 -1.00
N SER A 355 5.63 23.89 -1.74
CA SER A 355 6.59 22.95 -2.32
C SER A 355 7.36 22.19 -1.23
N ILE A 356 7.83 22.87 -0.19
CA ILE A 356 8.50 22.25 0.97
C ILE A 356 7.58 21.24 1.65
N HIS A 357 6.31 21.60 1.89
CA HIS A 357 5.35 20.71 2.53
C HIS A 357 5.06 19.47 1.70
N ALA A 358 4.85 19.63 0.39
CA ALA A 358 4.62 18.51 -0.52
C ALA A 358 5.84 17.58 -0.56
N VAL A 359 7.06 18.13 -0.68
CA VAL A 359 8.31 17.35 -0.66
C VAL A 359 8.49 16.58 0.66
N LYS A 360 8.25 17.23 1.80
CA LYS A 360 8.28 16.57 3.12
C LYS A 360 7.26 15.43 3.21
N GLY A 361 6.05 15.64 2.67
CA GLY A 361 5.02 14.61 2.57
C GLY A 361 5.50 13.40 1.79
N MET A 362 6.06 13.61 0.60
CA MET A 362 6.61 12.53 -0.23
C MET A 362 7.75 11.76 0.45
N LEU A 363 8.71 12.47 1.06
CA LEU A 363 9.81 11.83 1.80
C LEU A 363 9.30 10.98 2.97
N ASN A 364 8.32 11.48 3.72
CA ASN A 364 7.71 10.75 4.83
C ASN A 364 6.95 9.50 4.35
N MET A 365 6.17 9.61 3.26
CA MET A 365 5.49 8.47 2.66
C MET A 365 6.46 7.40 2.18
N ALA A 366 7.56 7.80 1.56
CA ALA A 366 8.63 6.92 1.12
C ALA A 366 9.51 6.40 2.26
N ARG A 367 9.30 6.89 3.50
CA ARG A 367 10.11 6.59 4.69
C ARG A 367 11.60 6.87 4.47
N ILE A 368 11.91 7.98 3.80
CA ILE A 368 13.27 8.45 3.54
C ILE A 368 13.60 9.55 4.54
N PRO A 369 14.29 9.24 5.66
CA PRO A 369 14.75 10.27 6.58
C PRO A 369 15.90 11.06 5.95
N LEU A 370 15.89 12.38 6.16
CA LEU A 370 17.06 13.22 5.91
C LEU A 370 17.94 13.22 7.17
N ASN A 371 19.26 13.27 6.99
CA ASN A 371 20.22 13.45 8.10
C ASN A 371 20.16 14.92 8.61
N HIS A 372 21.09 15.33 9.49
CA HIS A 372 21.15 16.72 9.99
C HIS A 372 22.05 17.63 9.14
N ASP A 373 22.82 17.06 8.21
CA ASP A 373 23.81 17.76 7.40
C ASP A 373 23.48 17.56 5.90
N PHE A 374 22.70 18.49 5.38
CA PHE A 374 22.30 18.55 3.97
C PHE A 374 22.04 20.00 3.56
N ALA A 375 22.16 20.29 2.27
CA ALA A 375 21.70 21.54 1.69
C ALA A 375 20.50 21.27 0.79
N VAL A 376 19.56 22.22 0.69
CA VAL A 376 18.43 22.09 -0.23
C VAL A 376 18.35 23.26 -1.18
N GLU A 377 18.06 22.94 -2.42
CA GLU A 377 17.89 23.88 -3.52
C GLU A 377 16.60 23.53 -4.29
N LEU A 378 15.78 24.53 -4.57
CA LEU A 378 14.69 24.42 -5.54
C LEU A 378 15.24 24.82 -6.91
N SER A 379 15.20 23.91 -7.87
CA SER A 379 15.56 24.19 -9.26
C SER A 379 14.31 24.62 -10.03
N HIS A 380 14.35 25.78 -10.68
CA HIS A 380 13.21 26.39 -11.40
C HIS A 380 13.66 27.14 -12.67
N HIS A 381 14.09 26.42 -13.69
CA HIS A 381 14.71 27.03 -14.89
C HIS A 381 13.83 27.99 -15.70
N TYR A 382 12.51 27.95 -15.51
CA TYR A 382 11.54 28.85 -16.14
C TYR A 382 10.87 29.80 -15.12
N GLY A 383 11.52 30.03 -13.98
CA GLY A 383 11.05 30.87 -12.89
C GLY A 383 10.29 30.10 -11.82
N ILE A 384 10.39 30.58 -10.57
CA ILE A 384 9.76 29.97 -9.40
C ILE A 384 8.23 29.85 -9.54
N ASP A 385 7.59 30.78 -10.26
CA ASP A 385 6.15 30.76 -10.58
C ASP A 385 5.72 29.48 -11.32
N ARG A 386 6.65 28.84 -12.04
CA ARG A 386 6.44 27.59 -12.78
C ARG A 386 7.09 26.37 -12.11
N PHE A 387 7.45 26.47 -10.82
CA PHE A 387 8.13 25.39 -10.12
C PHE A 387 7.35 24.07 -10.19
N HIS A 388 6.03 24.08 -10.05
CA HIS A 388 5.18 22.88 -10.06
C HIS A 388 5.07 22.22 -11.45
N GLU A 389 5.47 22.91 -12.52
CA GLU A 389 5.46 22.38 -13.89
C GLU A 389 6.83 21.89 -14.32
N THR A 390 7.90 22.62 -13.98
CA THR A 390 9.22 22.38 -14.58
C THR A 390 10.35 22.21 -13.57
N GLY A 391 10.05 22.35 -12.29
CA GLY A 391 11.05 22.35 -11.23
C GLY A 391 11.39 20.97 -10.69
N CYS A 392 12.32 20.96 -9.74
CA CYS A 392 12.59 19.84 -8.85
C CYS A 392 13.24 20.34 -7.56
N THR A 393 13.11 19.58 -6.48
CA THR A 393 13.82 19.85 -5.22
C THR A 393 15.05 18.97 -5.14
N ILE A 394 16.21 19.59 -4.94
CA ILE A 394 17.50 18.92 -4.84
C ILE A 394 17.99 19.00 -3.40
N VAL A 395 18.04 17.87 -2.72
CA VAL A 395 18.66 17.74 -1.39
C VAL A 395 20.08 17.19 -1.59
N GLU A 396 21.08 18.05 -1.48
CA GLU A 396 22.47 17.64 -1.51
C GLU A 396 22.85 17.04 -0.16
N CYS A 397 23.08 15.71 -0.13
CA CYS A 397 23.46 14.99 1.08
C CYS A 397 24.95 15.19 1.38
N PHE A 398 25.80 15.14 0.35
CA PHE A 398 27.22 15.45 0.43
C PHE A 398 27.83 15.63 -0.97
N ASN A 399 28.93 16.35 -1.05
CA ASN A 399 29.70 16.55 -2.28
C ASN A 399 31.21 16.59 -1.96
N ARG A 400 31.94 15.54 -2.32
CA ARG A 400 33.39 15.36 -2.11
C ARG A 400 34.04 14.87 -3.40
N GLU A 401 34.86 13.82 -3.39
CA GLU A 401 35.32 13.13 -4.62
C GLU A 401 34.16 12.50 -5.40
N TYR A 402 33.07 12.21 -4.71
CA TYR A 402 31.77 11.82 -5.25
C TYR A 402 30.67 12.61 -4.55
N ALA A 403 29.54 12.76 -5.22
CA ALA A 403 28.38 13.47 -4.71
C ALA A 403 27.17 12.55 -4.64
N LYS A 404 26.32 12.81 -3.65
CA LYS A 404 24.99 12.21 -3.55
C LYS A 404 23.96 13.30 -3.33
N LYS A 405 22.94 13.29 -4.17
CA LYS A 405 21.77 14.16 -4.02
C LYS A 405 20.51 13.31 -4.06
N LEU A 406 19.51 13.70 -3.28
CA LEU A 406 18.14 13.24 -3.46
C LEU A 406 17.41 14.28 -4.30
N ILE A 407 16.83 13.84 -5.41
CA ILE A 407 15.99 14.67 -6.27
C ILE A 407 14.54 14.25 -6.05
N VAL A 408 13.71 15.21 -5.66
CA VAL A 408 12.28 15.04 -5.45
C VAL A 408 11.53 15.84 -6.50
N GLN A 409 10.71 15.15 -7.29
CA GLN A 409 9.78 15.77 -8.22
C GLN A 409 8.34 15.53 -7.77
N LEU A 410 7.59 16.61 -7.67
CA LEU A 410 6.14 16.62 -7.47
C LEU A 410 5.43 16.08 -8.73
N PRO A 411 4.18 15.60 -8.59
CA PRO A 411 3.39 15.11 -9.72
C PRO A 411 3.30 16.14 -10.85
N GLY A 412 3.53 15.70 -12.10
CA GLY A 412 3.41 16.52 -13.31
C GLY A 412 4.66 17.34 -13.66
N GLN A 413 5.73 17.30 -12.87
CA GLN A 413 6.95 18.07 -13.14
C GLN A 413 7.79 17.49 -14.27
N TRP A 414 8.43 18.38 -15.05
CA TRP A 414 9.43 18.04 -16.07
C TRP A 414 10.64 18.98 -16.03
N ASN A 415 11.81 18.44 -15.65
CA ASN A 415 13.07 19.15 -15.63
C ASN A 415 13.72 19.16 -17.04
N PRO A 416 14.24 20.30 -17.52
CA PRO A 416 14.70 20.46 -18.90
C PRO A 416 15.93 19.60 -19.24
N GLU A 417 16.10 19.35 -20.55
CA GLU A 417 17.25 18.63 -21.07
C GLU A 417 18.56 19.39 -20.85
N HIS A 418 19.57 18.70 -20.33
CA HIS A 418 20.90 19.22 -20.07
C HIS A 418 21.96 18.13 -20.19
N PHE A 419 23.22 18.53 -20.14
CA PHE A 419 24.35 17.62 -20.07
C PHE A 419 25.45 18.17 -19.17
N HIS A 420 26.33 17.26 -18.74
CA HIS A 420 27.49 17.56 -17.91
C HIS A 420 28.79 17.30 -18.67
N LYS A 421 29.82 18.15 -18.54
CA LYS A 421 31.12 17.94 -19.22
C LYS A 421 32.13 17.22 -18.35
N ARG A 422 32.04 17.39 -17.03
CA ARG A 422 33.01 16.88 -16.06
C ARG A 422 32.45 15.68 -15.29
N LYS A 423 31.15 15.70 -15.01
CA LYS A 423 30.47 14.76 -14.13
C LYS A 423 29.85 13.59 -14.89
N ASP A 424 30.08 12.38 -14.40
CA ASP A 424 29.25 11.22 -14.71
C ASP A 424 28.22 11.06 -13.59
N GLU A 425 27.00 10.64 -13.92
CA GLU A 425 25.95 10.43 -12.92
C GLU A 425 25.17 9.15 -13.14
N THR A 426 24.56 8.68 -12.07
CA THR A 426 23.68 7.53 -12.05
C THR A 426 22.44 7.91 -11.28
N PHE A 427 21.28 7.67 -11.90
CA PHE A 427 19.99 7.75 -11.22
C PHE A 427 19.65 6.41 -10.61
N HIS A 428 19.17 6.42 -9.37
CA HIS A 428 18.64 5.26 -8.68
C HIS A 428 17.29 5.63 -8.08
N VAL A 429 16.21 5.01 -8.56
CA VAL A 429 14.85 5.38 -8.16
C VAL A 429 14.53 4.77 -6.80
N LEU A 430 14.13 5.60 -5.84
CA LEU A 430 13.78 5.17 -4.49
C LEU A 430 12.26 5.02 -4.30
N ALA A 431 11.47 5.91 -4.92
CA ALA A 431 10.02 5.89 -4.83
C ALA A 431 9.38 6.58 -6.04
N GLY A 432 8.16 6.16 -6.39
CA GLY A 432 7.40 6.74 -7.50
C GLY A 432 7.91 6.29 -8.87
N LEU A 433 7.45 6.99 -9.92
CA LEU A 433 7.77 6.69 -11.31
C LEU A 433 8.62 7.83 -11.90
N LEU A 434 9.83 7.51 -12.38
CA LEU A 434 10.70 8.48 -13.03
C LEU A 434 10.70 8.24 -14.55
N GLU A 435 10.31 9.26 -15.31
CA GLU A 435 10.48 9.28 -16.76
C GLU A 435 11.80 10.00 -17.09
N VAL A 436 12.71 9.33 -17.79
CA VAL A 436 13.97 9.93 -18.24
C VAL A 436 14.02 9.92 -19.76
N GLN A 437 14.34 11.08 -20.33
CA GLN A 437 14.67 11.22 -21.74
C GLN A 437 16.19 11.25 -21.88
N VAL A 438 16.76 10.30 -22.63
CA VAL A 438 18.20 10.24 -22.92
C VAL A 438 18.40 10.07 -24.42
N ASN A 439 19.13 10.97 -25.06
CA ASN A 439 19.36 10.97 -26.52
C ASN A 439 18.04 10.85 -27.33
N GLY A 440 16.99 11.57 -26.90
CA GLY A 440 15.67 11.58 -27.56
C GLY A 440 14.81 10.33 -27.35
N ARG A 441 15.25 9.36 -26.51
CA ARG A 441 14.45 8.18 -26.14
C ARG A 441 13.97 8.31 -24.71
N ARG A 442 12.67 8.12 -24.49
CA ARG A 442 12.07 8.06 -23.15
C ARG A 442 12.17 6.65 -22.56
N LYS A 443 12.46 6.59 -21.26
CA LYS A 443 12.43 5.38 -20.43
C LYS A 443 11.68 5.68 -19.15
N ALA A 444 10.85 4.75 -18.71
CA ALA A 444 10.25 4.76 -17.39
C ALA A 444 11.11 3.90 -16.46
N LEU A 445 11.40 4.39 -15.26
CA LEU A 445 12.16 3.71 -14.22
C LEU A 445 11.31 3.59 -12.97
N GLU A 446 11.28 2.39 -12.39
CA GLU A 446 10.55 2.05 -11.17
C GLU A 446 11.50 1.94 -9.97
N PRO A 447 11.00 1.92 -8.72
CA PRO A 447 11.86 1.80 -7.54
C PRO A 447 12.80 0.59 -7.61
N GLY A 448 14.10 0.84 -7.45
CA GLY A 448 15.18 -0.14 -7.60
C GLY A 448 15.88 -0.13 -8.95
N ASP A 449 15.30 0.49 -9.98
CA ASP A 449 15.97 0.66 -11.27
C ASP A 449 17.12 1.67 -11.17
N THR A 450 18.15 1.44 -12.02
CA THR A 450 19.29 2.34 -12.15
C THR A 450 19.51 2.75 -13.60
N LEU A 451 19.94 4.01 -13.80
CA LEU A 451 20.29 4.54 -15.11
C LEU A 451 21.59 5.34 -15.01
N TRP A 452 22.63 4.81 -15.64
CA TRP A 452 23.91 5.53 -15.79
C TRP A 452 23.85 6.51 -16.97
N VAL A 453 24.24 7.74 -16.72
CA VAL A 453 24.33 8.83 -17.68
C VAL A 453 25.78 9.34 -17.70
N PRO A 454 26.57 8.99 -18.74
CA PRO A 454 27.94 9.47 -18.83
C PRO A 454 27.99 10.94 -19.24
N ARG A 455 29.11 11.61 -18.91
CA ARG A 455 29.40 12.97 -19.36
C ARG A 455 29.17 13.15 -20.87
N GLY A 456 28.66 14.31 -21.24
CA GLY A 456 28.35 14.70 -22.61
C GLY A 456 27.01 14.19 -23.13
N VAL A 457 26.32 13.30 -22.40
CA VAL A 457 25.01 12.79 -22.81
C VAL A 457 23.91 13.75 -22.38
N VAL A 458 23.11 14.18 -23.37
CA VAL A 458 21.93 15.01 -23.14
C VAL A 458 20.83 14.16 -22.54
N HIS A 459 20.31 14.63 -21.41
CA HIS A 459 19.23 13.98 -20.71
C HIS A 459 18.30 14.99 -20.02
N GLY A 460 17.05 14.59 -19.81
CA GLY A 460 16.04 15.32 -19.04
C GLY A 460 15.16 14.32 -18.30
N PHE A 461 14.39 14.78 -17.31
CA PHE A 461 13.61 13.87 -16.49
C PHE A 461 12.33 14.51 -15.94
N GLY A 462 11.30 13.70 -15.72
CA GLY A 462 10.02 14.14 -15.20
C GLY A 462 9.23 13.00 -14.58
N THR A 463 8.01 13.30 -14.14
CA THR A 463 7.14 12.32 -13.51
C THR A 463 5.67 12.70 -13.65
N ALA A 464 4.81 11.71 -13.90
CA ALA A 464 3.37 11.91 -13.89
C ALA A 464 2.79 11.89 -12.46
N THR A 465 3.34 11.06 -11.59
CA THR A 465 2.76 10.73 -10.27
C THR A 465 3.62 11.19 -9.09
N GLY A 466 4.78 11.78 -9.36
CA GLY A 466 5.78 12.12 -8.36
C GLY A 466 6.87 11.07 -8.28
N SER A 467 8.10 11.49 -8.01
CA SER A 467 9.25 10.58 -7.88
C SER A 467 10.28 11.10 -6.88
N ILE A 468 10.97 10.16 -6.23
CA ILE A 468 12.16 10.41 -5.41
C ILE A 468 13.26 9.50 -5.95
N PHE A 469 14.37 10.09 -6.36
CA PHE A 469 15.52 9.33 -6.85
C PHE A 469 16.84 9.93 -6.37
N GLU A 470 17.86 9.10 -6.31
CA GLU A 470 19.22 9.51 -6.00
C GLU A 470 19.96 9.86 -7.27
N GLU A 471 20.62 11.00 -7.30
CA GLU A 471 21.73 11.28 -8.21
C GLU A 471 23.03 10.91 -7.48
N ILE A 472 23.69 9.85 -7.93
CA ILE A 472 25.03 9.47 -7.49
C ILE A 472 25.99 9.84 -8.59
N SER A 473 26.98 10.67 -8.29
CA SER A 473 27.88 11.21 -9.30
C SER A 473 29.31 11.33 -8.81
N THR A 474 30.25 11.52 -9.74
CA THR A 474 31.54 12.13 -9.39
C THR A 474 31.32 13.53 -8.80
N THR A 475 32.35 14.19 -8.27
CA THR A 475 32.22 15.56 -7.72
C THR A 475 31.30 16.46 -8.54
N SER A 476 30.28 17.01 -7.89
CA SER A 476 29.33 17.91 -8.53
C SER A 476 29.89 19.32 -8.54
N HIS A 477 29.94 19.95 -9.71
CA HIS A 477 30.41 21.32 -9.87
C HIS A 477 29.25 22.25 -10.21
N ALA A 478 29.24 23.43 -9.57
CA ALA A 478 28.22 24.45 -9.71
C ALA A 478 27.94 24.88 -11.16
N ASP A 479 28.98 24.84 -11.99
CA ASP A 479 29.07 25.38 -13.35
C ASP A 479 29.06 24.29 -14.44
N ASP A 480 28.85 23.02 -14.08
CA ASP A 480 28.95 21.89 -15.03
C ASP A 480 27.60 21.48 -15.63
N SER A 481 26.57 22.34 -15.61
CA SER A 481 25.26 22.04 -16.22
C SER A 481 25.01 22.92 -17.44
N PHE A 482 24.91 22.29 -18.62
CA PHE A 482 24.75 22.97 -19.90
C PHE A 482 23.40 22.64 -20.54
N TYR A 483 22.67 23.64 -21.00
CA TYR A 483 21.31 23.52 -21.54
C TYR A 483 21.29 23.82 -23.03
N ALA A 484 20.51 23.05 -23.79
CA ALA A 484 20.28 23.34 -25.22
C ALA A 484 19.33 24.55 -25.42
N ASP A 485 18.45 24.79 -24.45
CA ASP A 485 17.57 25.96 -24.44
C ASP A 485 18.40 27.25 -24.22
N ARG A 486 18.34 28.15 -25.21
CA ARG A 486 19.09 29.41 -25.21
C ARG A 486 18.65 30.37 -24.09
N HIS A 487 17.39 30.32 -23.67
CA HIS A 487 16.89 31.13 -22.58
C HIS A 487 17.54 30.70 -21.26
N ILE A 488 17.49 29.40 -20.96
CA ILE A 488 18.10 28.84 -19.74
C ILE A 488 19.61 29.04 -19.76
N ALA A 489 20.27 28.83 -20.91
CA ALA A 489 21.71 28.98 -21.04
C ALA A 489 22.21 30.42 -20.82
N ALA A 490 21.35 31.43 -21.01
CA ALA A 490 21.68 32.83 -20.77
C ALA A 490 21.43 33.28 -19.31
N LEU A 491 20.70 32.50 -18.51
CA LEU A 491 20.38 32.85 -17.13
C LEU A 491 21.54 32.51 -16.17
N PRO A 492 21.92 33.45 -15.27
CA PRO A 492 22.74 33.17 -14.10
C PRO A 492 22.18 32.00 -13.28
N ARG A 493 23.06 31.31 -12.53
CA ARG A 493 22.65 30.16 -11.71
C ARG A 493 21.66 30.56 -10.61
N GLU A 494 21.95 31.67 -9.92
CA GLU A 494 21.07 32.26 -8.89
C GLU A 494 19.63 32.47 -9.37
N ASP A 495 19.44 32.89 -10.63
CA ASP A 495 18.11 33.21 -11.17
C ASP A 495 17.25 31.97 -11.46
N ARG A 496 17.86 30.78 -11.49
CA ARG A 496 17.18 29.50 -11.79
C ARG A 496 17.19 28.52 -10.63
N LYS A 497 17.76 28.89 -9.48
CA LYS A 497 17.94 28.04 -8.30
C LYS A 497 17.80 28.83 -7.02
N THR A 498 16.88 28.42 -6.14
CA THR A 498 16.69 29.04 -4.82
C THR A 498 17.19 28.11 -3.73
N ARG A 499 18.15 28.58 -2.92
CA ARG A 499 18.65 27.83 -1.76
C ARG A 499 17.70 27.97 -0.57
N LEU A 500 17.37 26.85 0.06
CA LEU A 500 16.57 26.81 1.27
C LEU A 500 17.48 26.65 2.49
N LEU A 501 17.48 27.66 3.36
CA LEU A 501 18.13 27.63 4.67
C LEU A 501 17.17 27.04 5.69
N ASN A 502 17.67 26.15 6.56
CA ASN A 502 16.92 25.54 7.65
C ASN A 502 15.64 24.78 7.24
N TRP A 503 15.55 24.30 6.00
CA TRP A 503 14.44 23.48 5.50
C TRP A 503 13.04 24.10 5.77
N GLY A 504 12.97 25.43 5.78
CA GLY A 504 11.77 26.24 6.02
C GLY A 504 11.45 26.58 7.49
N GLN A 505 12.27 26.23 8.48
CA GLN A 505 11.97 26.53 9.90
C GLN A 505 12.17 28.01 10.30
N HIS A 506 13.12 28.72 9.69
CA HIS A 506 13.45 30.11 10.05
C HIS A 506 13.46 31.08 8.86
N GLN A 507 13.41 30.58 7.62
CA GLN A 507 13.37 31.42 6.41
C GLN A 507 12.04 32.16 6.22
N MET A 508 11.01 31.83 7.00
CA MET A 508 9.66 32.35 6.79
C MET A 508 9.44 33.73 7.41
N GLU A 509 10.34 34.22 8.26
CA GLU A 509 10.24 35.57 8.83
C GLU A 509 11.17 36.57 8.13
N ASP A 510 12.28 36.10 7.53
CA ASP A 510 13.37 36.96 7.04
C ASP A 510 13.53 37.07 5.52
N ILE A 511 12.81 36.28 4.69
CA ILE A 511 12.93 36.40 3.23
C ILE A 511 12.11 37.58 2.71
N THR A 512 12.78 38.58 2.15
CA THR A 512 12.16 39.71 1.44
C THR A 512 11.83 39.35 -0.02
N GLU A 513 10.85 40.03 -0.63
CA GLU A 513 10.56 39.81 -2.06
C GLU A 513 11.77 40.15 -2.97
N GLU A 514 12.67 41.04 -2.52
CA GLU A 514 13.92 41.38 -3.20
C GLU A 514 14.91 40.21 -3.24
N GLU A 515 15.08 39.45 -2.16
CA GLU A 515 15.95 38.25 -2.12
C GLU A 515 15.41 37.09 -2.97
N LEU A 516 14.12 37.10 -3.29
CA LEU A 516 13.50 36.16 -4.23
C LEU A 516 13.46 36.71 -5.67
N ALA A 517 13.74 38.00 -5.88
CA ALA A 517 13.68 38.70 -7.17
C ALA A 517 15.05 39.02 -7.77
N GLY A 518 16.12 39.07 -6.96
CA GLY A 518 17.48 39.22 -7.42
C GLY A 518 18.38 38.23 -6.71
N GLY A 519 19.22 37.52 -7.46
CA GLY A 519 20.32 36.77 -6.89
C GLY A 519 21.22 37.68 -6.06
N VAL A 520 21.40 37.30 -4.79
CA VAL A 520 22.55 37.64 -3.96
C VAL A 520 22.99 36.38 -3.23
#